data_AF-M9SHU5-F1
#
_entry.id   AF-M9SHU5-F1
#
_cell.length_a   1.000
_cell.length_b   1.000
_cell.length_c   1.000
_cell.angle_alpha   90.00
_cell.angle_beta   90.00
_cell.angle_gamma   90.00
#
_symmetry.space_group_name_H-M   'P 1'
#
loop_
_entity.id
_entity.type
_entity.pdbx_description
1 polymer ?
#
loop_
_entity_poly.entity_id
_entity_poly.type
_entity_poly.pdbx_seq_one_letter_code
_entity_poly.pdbx_strand_id
1 'polypeptide(L)'
;MAAAKKRAVETWEDVEGMKSTAEVLIPADPLDRVLGQEEAIELAKIAAIQRRHLLLVGPPGTGKSMIARAISMNLPKPRQEIRVAHNPENPERPFLEILDDKTVKTEEAAQQESVGKLIDPEKAPAKVAQRLGYYCSACGSYSAPEDLNCPNCGKSKIDRGIAGNNPFGDILGMLESAMPQMSAGKERVNTTRQLADGTEETVVFERAGNKIRMLDTKALQKRNNLQKKSNTKTLVKLDRDPFVMATGASETELLGDVRHDPYGGHDKIGVPAYQRVIPGSIHEAHEGVLFVDEISHLGNLQRFILTAMQDKKFPITGRNPQSSGASVKVDNVPCDFVLVAACNMQDLQNILSPLRSRIIGNGYEVLVDTAMPDTSHNRAKYAQFVAQEIAMDGHIPNASIDAVEEIILEGKRRAKADGQKNSLTLRLRELGGLIRAAGDVAIMEKAKLITAEHVKKAKIRARPVEDQIKERYGSYQKGMTKDVSDAQNQNSEYYFQNEHIDGSDSMFN
;
A
#
# COMPACT_ATOMS: atom_id res chain seq x y z
N MET A 1 -22.88 -21.51 13.07
CA MET A 1 -22.18 -21.53 14.39
C MET A 1 -22.26 -20.14 14.96
N ALA A 2 -22.75 -19.98 16.20
CA ALA A 2 -22.73 -18.68 16.87
C ALA A 2 -21.26 -18.22 16.98
N ALA A 3 -20.97 -16.98 16.56
CA ALA A 3 -19.63 -16.42 16.70
C ALA A 3 -19.22 -16.46 18.19
N ALA A 4 -18.08 -17.08 18.48
CA ALA A 4 -17.56 -17.11 19.84
C ALA A 4 -17.39 -15.66 20.33
N LYS A 5 -17.91 -15.36 21.54
CA LYS A 5 -17.87 -14.01 22.10
C LYS A 5 -16.42 -13.69 22.46
N LYS A 6 -15.78 -12.80 21.70
CA LYS A 6 -14.42 -12.34 21.95
C LYS A 6 -14.33 -11.59 23.29
N ARG A 7 -13.25 -11.83 24.05
CA ARG A 7 -12.97 -11.24 25.36
C ARG A 7 -11.58 -10.63 25.39
N ALA A 8 -11.44 -9.48 26.05
CA ALA A 8 -10.13 -8.94 26.35
C ALA A 8 -9.41 -9.86 27.34
N VAL A 9 -8.09 -9.98 27.21
CA VAL A 9 -7.24 -10.81 28.06
C VAL A 9 -6.16 -9.93 28.66
N GLU A 10 -6.09 -9.88 29.99
CA GLU A 10 -5.08 -9.12 30.71
C GLU A 10 -4.13 -10.02 31.48
N THR A 11 -4.60 -11.20 31.89
CA THR A 11 -3.87 -12.19 32.68
C THR A 11 -3.99 -13.57 32.05
N TRP A 12 -3.06 -14.46 32.35
CA TRP A 12 -3.07 -15.84 31.86
C TRP A 12 -4.32 -16.58 32.34
N GLU A 13 -4.80 -16.28 33.54
CA GLU A 13 -6.02 -16.84 34.11
C GLU A 13 -7.26 -16.54 33.24
N ASP A 14 -7.29 -15.39 32.55
CA ASP A 14 -8.35 -15.06 31.58
C ASP A 14 -8.32 -15.99 30.35
N VAL A 15 -7.12 -16.41 29.95
CA VAL A 15 -6.87 -17.24 28.76
C VAL A 15 -7.07 -18.72 29.06
N GLU A 16 -6.64 -19.18 30.23
CA GLU A 16 -6.69 -20.59 30.65
C GLU A 16 -8.11 -21.16 30.62
N GLY A 17 -9.11 -20.33 30.92
CA GLY A 17 -10.54 -20.70 30.86
C GLY A 17 -11.16 -20.72 29.46
N MET A 18 -10.44 -20.34 28.41
CA MET A 18 -10.95 -20.30 27.04
C MET A 18 -10.81 -21.65 26.33
N LYS A 19 -11.57 -21.88 25.25
CA LYS A 19 -11.41 -23.09 24.43
C LYS A 19 -10.36 -22.93 23.34
N SER A 20 -10.23 -21.72 22.79
CA SER A 20 -9.31 -21.43 21.69
C SER A 20 -9.03 -19.95 21.53
N THR A 21 -8.00 -19.62 20.74
CA THR A 21 -7.64 -18.24 20.37
C THR A 21 -8.74 -17.50 19.61
N ALA A 22 -9.79 -18.17 19.13
CA ALA A 22 -10.96 -17.53 18.53
C ALA A 22 -11.71 -16.62 19.53
N GLU A 23 -11.57 -16.89 20.83
CA GLU A 23 -12.18 -16.11 21.93
C GLU A 23 -11.32 -14.92 22.35
N VAL A 24 -10.07 -14.82 21.89
CA VAL A 24 -9.17 -13.71 22.23
C VAL A 24 -9.51 -12.47 21.40
N LEU A 25 -9.76 -11.35 22.08
CA LEU A 25 -9.97 -10.06 21.42
C LEU A 25 -8.63 -9.50 20.96
N ILE A 26 -8.49 -9.30 19.65
CA ILE A 26 -7.35 -8.60 19.05
C ILE A 26 -7.64 -7.09 19.11
N PRO A 27 -6.77 -6.27 19.72
CA PRO A 27 -6.96 -4.82 19.80
C PRO A 27 -7.13 -4.17 18.41
N ALA A 28 -7.97 -3.14 18.31
CA ALA A 28 -8.15 -2.42 17.05
C ALA A 28 -6.92 -1.56 16.71
N ASP A 29 -6.33 -0.90 17.71
CA ASP A 29 -5.12 -0.09 17.57
C ASP A 29 -3.87 -0.99 17.41
N PRO A 30 -3.04 -0.79 16.36
CA PRO A 30 -1.77 -1.49 16.22
C PRO A 30 -0.77 -1.25 17.36
N LEU A 31 -0.79 -0.11 18.06
CA LEU A 31 0.11 0.11 19.20
C LEU A 31 -0.15 -0.91 20.32
N ASP A 32 -1.42 -1.19 20.60
CA ASP A 32 -1.83 -2.17 21.61
C ASP A 32 -1.57 -3.63 21.18
N ARG A 33 -1.25 -3.83 19.89
CA ARG A 33 -0.84 -5.12 19.35
C ARG A 33 0.64 -5.42 19.52
N VAL A 34 1.49 -4.41 19.75
CA VAL A 34 2.93 -4.61 19.97
C VAL A 34 3.15 -5.19 21.38
N LEU A 35 4.00 -6.21 21.49
CA LEU A 35 4.25 -6.92 22.75
C LEU A 35 5.60 -6.52 23.35
N GLY A 36 5.63 -6.20 24.65
CA GLY A 36 6.86 -6.07 25.44
C GLY A 36 7.82 -4.98 24.95
N GLN A 37 7.27 -3.90 24.38
CA GLN A 37 8.03 -2.76 23.85
C GLN A 37 7.50 -1.45 24.46
N GLU A 38 7.26 -1.43 25.77
CA GLU A 38 6.58 -0.35 26.47
C GLU A 38 7.28 1.00 26.27
N GLU A 39 8.60 1.06 26.44
CA GLU A 39 9.41 2.26 26.23
C GLU A 39 9.35 2.73 24.77
N ALA A 40 9.51 1.80 23.82
CA ALA A 40 9.48 2.13 22.39
C ALA A 40 8.09 2.64 21.95
N ILE A 41 7.00 2.08 22.50
CA ILE A 41 5.63 2.53 22.24
C ILE A 41 5.41 3.93 22.83
N GLU A 42 5.88 4.21 24.04
CA GLU A 42 5.76 5.53 24.67
C GLU A 42 6.50 6.59 23.84
N LEU A 43 7.76 6.34 23.48
CA LEU A 43 8.54 7.25 22.66
C LEU A 43 7.96 7.41 21.25
N ALA A 44 7.42 6.35 20.67
CA ALA A 44 6.70 6.40 19.39
C ALA A 44 5.45 7.30 19.45
N LYS A 45 4.67 7.24 20.54
CA LYS A 45 3.52 8.13 20.77
C LYS A 45 3.94 9.59 20.86
N ILE A 46 4.99 9.87 21.64
CA ILE A 46 5.54 11.23 21.78
C ILE A 46 6.04 11.74 20.43
N ALA A 47 6.75 10.88 19.68
CA ALA A 47 7.27 11.20 18.35
C ALA A 47 6.15 11.50 17.34
N ALA A 48 5.05 10.75 17.37
CA ALA A 48 3.89 10.99 16.52
C ALA A 48 3.25 12.36 16.81
N ILE A 49 2.97 12.66 18.09
CA ILE A 49 2.32 13.92 18.50
C ILE A 49 3.19 15.12 18.15
N GLN A 50 4.50 15.03 18.38
CA GLN A 50 5.44 16.13 18.18
C GLN A 50 6.04 16.16 16.76
N ARG A 51 5.65 15.22 15.89
CA ARG A 51 6.21 15.03 14.54
C ARG A 51 7.74 14.95 14.53
N ARG A 52 8.28 14.14 15.44
CA ARG A 52 9.72 13.92 15.63
C ARG A 52 10.17 12.63 14.93
N HIS A 53 11.41 12.62 14.44
CA HIS A 53 11.98 11.43 13.81
C HIS A 53 12.30 10.33 14.83
N LEU A 54 12.32 9.07 14.39
CA LEU A 54 12.58 7.92 15.24
C LEU A 54 13.57 6.96 14.56
N LEU A 55 14.58 6.50 15.31
CA LEU A 55 15.47 5.41 14.91
C LEU A 55 15.24 4.20 15.84
N LEU A 56 14.79 3.08 15.27
CA LEU A 56 14.57 1.82 15.96
C LEU A 56 15.77 0.89 15.73
N VAL A 57 16.52 0.61 16.78
CA VAL A 57 17.72 -0.24 16.73
C VAL A 57 17.41 -1.57 17.39
N GLY A 58 17.63 -2.68 16.70
CA GLY A 58 17.51 -4.01 17.31
C GLY A 58 17.48 -5.14 16.29
N PRO A 59 17.46 -6.41 16.74
CA PRO A 59 17.55 -7.55 15.84
C PRO A 59 16.31 -7.68 14.95
N PRO A 60 16.38 -8.47 13.87
CA PRO A 60 15.21 -8.71 13.03
C PRO A 60 14.10 -9.42 13.83
N GLY A 61 12.85 -9.10 13.50
CA GLY A 61 11.70 -9.77 14.07
C GLY A 61 11.22 -9.30 15.45
N THR A 62 11.73 -8.17 15.97
CA THR A 62 11.30 -7.54 17.24
C THR A 62 10.16 -6.53 17.08
N GLY A 63 9.53 -6.45 15.91
CA GLY A 63 8.35 -5.59 15.71
C GLY A 63 8.62 -4.15 15.29
N LYS A 64 9.85 -3.80 14.86
CA LYS A 64 10.22 -2.43 14.39
C LYS A 64 9.22 -1.85 13.37
N SER A 65 8.85 -2.63 12.35
CA SER A 65 7.87 -2.20 11.33
C SER A 65 6.45 -2.04 11.89
N MET A 66 6.08 -2.84 12.90
CA MET A 66 4.77 -2.69 13.55
C MET A 66 4.70 -1.39 14.36
N ILE A 67 5.76 -1.08 15.12
CA ILE A 67 5.87 0.20 15.84
C ILE A 67 5.78 1.37 14.85
N ALA A 68 6.52 1.30 13.73
CA ALA A 68 6.49 2.33 12.70
C ALA A 68 5.10 2.55 12.09
N ARG A 69 4.39 1.46 11.78
CA ARG A 69 3.02 1.53 11.24
C ARG A 69 2.03 2.08 12.27
N ALA A 70 2.27 1.82 13.54
CA ALA A 70 1.42 2.29 14.61
C ALA A 70 1.58 3.81 14.86
N ILE A 71 2.76 4.38 14.56
CA ILE A 71 2.99 5.83 14.54
C ILE A 71 2.10 6.53 13.52
N SER A 72 1.95 5.97 12.31
CA SER A 72 1.18 6.62 11.25
C SER A 72 -0.31 6.76 11.58
N MET A 73 -0.87 5.85 12.38
CA MET A 73 -2.27 5.93 12.84
C MET A 73 -2.50 7.01 13.89
N ASN A 74 -1.44 7.45 14.57
CA ASN A 74 -1.49 8.49 15.59
C ASN A 74 -1.09 9.88 15.05
N LEU A 75 -0.72 9.97 13.78
CA LEU A 75 -0.48 11.25 13.12
C LEU A 75 -1.80 11.91 12.68
N PRO A 76 -1.85 13.26 12.64
CA PRO A 76 -2.92 13.96 11.96
C PRO A 76 -3.03 13.51 10.50
N LYS A 77 -4.26 13.40 9.98
CA LYS A 77 -4.47 13.11 8.56
C LYS A 77 -3.82 14.19 7.68
N PRO A 78 -3.29 13.80 6.50
CA PRO A 78 -2.81 14.76 5.52
C PRO A 78 -3.86 15.81 5.15
N ARG A 79 -3.38 17.03 4.92
CA ARG A 79 -4.18 18.20 4.54
C ARG A 79 -3.85 18.70 3.14
N GLN A 80 -2.73 18.26 2.55
CA GLN A 80 -2.29 18.72 1.25
C GLN A 80 -2.41 17.64 0.17
N GLU A 81 -2.90 18.08 -0.99
CA GLU A 81 -2.77 17.38 -2.27
C GLU A 81 -1.73 18.09 -3.14
N ILE A 82 -0.82 17.32 -3.73
CA ILE A 82 0.26 17.83 -4.58
C ILE A 82 -0.05 17.48 -6.03
N ARG A 83 -0.15 18.49 -6.88
CA ARG A 83 -0.34 18.35 -8.33
C ARG A 83 0.78 19.03 -9.10
N VAL A 84 0.96 18.62 -10.34
CA VAL A 84 1.78 19.31 -11.33
C VAL A 84 0.94 19.73 -12.52
N ALA A 85 1.11 20.96 -12.96
CA ALA A 85 0.37 21.53 -14.08
C ALA A 85 1.30 21.80 -15.28
N HIS A 86 0.74 21.77 -16.47
CA HIS A 86 1.45 22.16 -17.68
C HIS A 86 1.91 23.62 -17.58
N ASN A 87 3.19 23.86 -17.89
CA ASN A 87 3.74 25.20 -18.06
C ASN A 87 3.88 25.50 -19.56
N PRO A 88 3.08 26.42 -20.13
CA PRO A 88 3.13 26.75 -21.56
C PRO A 88 4.41 27.48 -21.98
N GLU A 89 5.02 28.26 -21.08
CA GLU A 89 6.24 29.02 -21.38
C GLU A 89 7.49 28.13 -21.34
N ASN A 90 7.50 27.15 -20.41
CA ASN A 90 8.59 26.21 -20.27
C ASN A 90 8.06 24.81 -19.89
N PRO A 91 7.74 23.95 -20.87
CA PRO A 91 7.19 22.61 -20.62
C PRO A 91 8.06 21.73 -19.73
N GLU A 92 9.39 21.90 -19.77
CA GLU A 92 10.38 21.18 -18.97
C GLU A 92 10.43 21.62 -17.50
N ARG A 93 9.65 22.66 -17.15
CA ARG A 93 9.45 23.15 -15.77
C ARG A 93 7.95 23.20 -15.44
N PRO A 94 7.29 22.04 -15.24
CA PRO A 94 5.90 21.99 -14.82
C PRO A 94 5.64 22.84 -13.57
N PHE A 95 4.49 23.51 -13.51
CA PHE A 95 4.10 24.26 -12.32
C PHE A 95 3.71 23.29 -11.20
N LEU A 96 4.14 23.59 -9.97
CA LEU A 96 3.75 22.87 -8.78
C LEU A 96 2.51 23.53 -8.18
N GLU A 97 1.45 22.75 -7.98
CA GLU A 97 0.22 23.19 -7.31
C GLU A 97 0.06 22.41 -6.00
N ILE A 98 -0.04 23.13 -4.88
CA ILE A 98 -0.28 22.56 -3.55
C ILE A 98 -1.67 23.02 -3.13
N LEU A 99 -2.58 22.06 -2.92
CA LEU A 99 -3.98 22.32 -2.62
C LEU A 99 -4.29 21.88 -1.20
N ASP A 100 -4.91 22.76 -0.42
CA ASP A 100 -5.40 22.42 0.91
C ASP A 100 -6.68 21.57 0.85
N ASP A 101 -6.95 20.83 1.92
CA ASP A 101 -8.06 19.88 2.05
C ASP A 101 -9.43 20.49 1.74
N LYS A 102 -9.65 21.75 2.15
CA LYS A 102 -10.89 22.49 1.85
C LYS A 102 -11.08 22.71 0.35
N THR A 103 -10.01 23.06 -0.35
CA THR A 103 -10.04 23.32 -1.79
C THR A 103 -10.29 22.03 -2.55
N VAL A 104 -9.57 20.96 -2.20
CA VAL A 104 -9.74 19.63 -2.82
C VAL A 104 -11.17 19.13 -2.64
N LYS A 105 -11.71 19.15 -1.41
CA LYS A 105 -13.10 18.71 -1.14
C LYS A 105 -14.13 19.55 -1.90
N THR A 106 -13.87 20.85 -2.07
CA THR A 106 -14.75 21.73 -2.87
C THR A 106 -14.71 21.37 -4.35
N GLU A 107 -13.52 21.08 -4.89
CA GLU A 107 -13.36 20.61 -6.27
C GLU A 107 -14.00 19.24 -6.49
N GLU A 108 -13.85 18.30 -5.56
CA GLU A 108 -14.47 16.98 -5.61
C GLU A 108 -15.99 17.07 -5.56
N ALA A 109 -16.55 17.90 -4.68
CA ALA A 109 -17.99 18.14 -4.62
C ALA A 109 -18.50 18.77 -5.94
N ALA A 110 -17.78 19.75 -6.48
CA ALA A 110 -18.09 20.34 -7.78
C ALA A 110 -17.99 19.32 -8.92
N GLN A 111 -17.04 18.39 -8.85
CA GLN A 111 -16.87 17.31 -9.82
C GLN A 111 -18.00 16.30 -9.72
N GLN A 112 -18.41 15.87 -8.52
CA GLN A 112 -19.55 14.99 -8.32
C GLN A 112 -20.85 15.61 -8.87
N GLU A 113 -21.07 16.91 -8.61
CA GLU A 113 -22.21 17.63 -9.20
C GLU A 113 -22.13 17.73 -10.73
N SER A 114 -20.92 17.86 -11.29
CA SER A 114 -20.71 17.93 -12.75
C SER A 114 -21.03 16.63 -13.49
N VAL A 115 -21.01 15.49 -12.80
CA VAL A 115 -21.40 14.18 -13.37
C VAL A 115 -22.93 14.10 -13.55
N GLY A 116 -23.70 14.97 -12.90
CA GLY A 116 -25.16 14.99 -13.00
C GLY A 116 -25.84 13.85 -12.25
N LYS A 117 -27.17 13.85 -12.25
CA LYS A 117 -27.99 12.85 -11.54
C LYS A 117 -28.32 11.68 -12.46
N LEU A 118 -28.11 10.46 -11.99
CA LEU A 118 -28.59 9.25 -12.66
C LEU A 118 -30.07 9.05 -12.32
N ILE A 119 -30.91 9.00 -13.36
CA ILE A 119 -32.34 8.74 -13.25
C ILE A 119 -32.71 7.50 -14.06
N ASP A 120 -33.74 6.80 -13.60
CA ASP A 120 -34.33 5.69 -14.34
C ASP A 120 -35.06 6.24 -15.59
N PRO A 121 -35.06 5.51 -16.73
CA PRO A 121 -35.64 6.02 -17.98
C PRO A 121 -37.11 6.48 -17.87
N GLU A 122 -37.87 5.85 -16.98
CA GLU A 122 -39.28 6.18 -16.69
C GLU A 122 -39.47 7.57 -16.06
N LYS A 123 -38.45 8.06 -15.32
CA LYS A 123 -38.49 9.37 -14.66
C LYS A 123 -38.09 10.51 -15.59
N ALA A 124 -37.54 10.20 -16.77
CA ALA A 124 -37.24 11.19 -17.80
C ALA A 124 -38.50 11.54 -18.61
N PRO A 125 -38.62 12.77 -19.16
CA PRO A 125 -39.73 13.09 -20.05
C PRO A 125 -39.81 12.10 -21.22
N ALA A 126 -41.00 11.58 -21.53
CA ALA A 126 -41.16 10.50 -22.51
C ALA A 126 -40.52 10.80 -23.89
N LYS A 127 -40.61 12.05 -24.36
CA LYS A 127 -39.96 12.50 -25.61
C LYS A 127 -38.42 12.42 -25.54
N VAL A 128 -37.83 12.65 -24.37
CA VAL A 128 -36.39 12.57 -24.13
C VAL A 128 -35.96 11.10 -24.07
N ALA A 129 -36.66 10.29 -23.28
CA ALA A 129 -36.41 8.85 -23.22
C ALA A 129 -36.55 8.18 -24.59
N GLN A 130 -37.49 8.64 -25.42
CA GLN A 130 -37.68 8.15 -26.79
C GLN A 130 -36.47 8.50 -27.67
N ARG A 131 -36.05 9.77 -27.68
CA ARG A 131 -34.90 10.24 -28.47
C ARG A 131 -33.58 9.60 -28.04
N LEU A 132 -33.45 9.24 -26.76
CA LEU A 132 -32.32 8.51 -26.22
C LEU A 132 -32.43 6.99 -26.41
N GLY A 133 -33.53 6.46 -26.98
CA GLY A 133 -33.68 5.02 -27.27
C GLY A 133 -34.27 4.16 -26.18
N TYR A 134 -34.60 4.75 -25.03
CA TYR A 134 -35.13 3.99 -23.89
C TYR A 134 -36.63 3.78 -23.95
N TYR A 135 -37.39 4.64 -24.64
CA TYR A 135 -38.85 4.59 -24.69
C TYR A 135 -39.35 4.23 -26.09
N CYS A 136 -40.22 3.20 -26.18
CA CYS A 136 -40.85 2.81 -27.44
C CYS A 136 -42.13 3.62 -27.68
N SER A 137 -42.16 4.41 -28.76
CA SER A 137 -43.34 5.21 -29.15
C SER A 137 -44.57 4.38 -29.51
N ALA A 138 -44.40 3.10 -29.85
CA ALA A 138 -45.49 2.26 -30.35
C ALA A 138 -46.23 1.46 -29.29
N CYS A 139 -45.58 1.10 -28.17
CA CYS A 139 -46.20 0.32 -27.09
C CYS A 139 -45.99 0.93 -25.69
N GLY A 140 -45.26 2.04 -25.58
CA GLY A 140 -45.01 2.73 -24.32
C GLY A 140 -44.03 2.02 -23.36
N SER A 141 -43.46 0.88 -23.76
CA SER A 141 -42.51 0.14 -22.92
C SER A 141 -41.10 0.75 -22.95
N TYR A 142 -40.37 0.55 -21.86
CA TYR A 142 -38.97 0.96 -21.72
C TYR A 142 -38.02 -0.22 -21.94
N SER A 143 -36.89 0.01 -22.60
CA SER A 143 -35.87 -1.02 -22.88
C SER A 143 -34.52 -0.37 -23.19
N ALA A 144 -33.44 -1.14 -23.22
CA ALA A 144 -32.10 -0.58 -23.35
C ALA A 144 -31.86 -0.01 -24.77
N PRO A 145 -31.02 1.04 -24.94
CA PRO A 145 -30.75 1.66 -26.24
C PRO A 145 -29.92 0.77 -27.19
N GLU A 146 -29.28 -0.27 -26.66
CA GLU A 146 -28.61 -1.32 -27.43
C GLU A 146 -29.63 -2.21 -28.18
N ASP A 147 -30.86 -2.30 -27.67
CA ASP A 147 -31.94 -3.03 -28.32
C ASP A 147 -32.53 -2.21 -29.48
N LEU A 148 -32.08 -2.50 -30.71
CA LEU A 148 -32.54 -1.84 -31.94
C LEU A 148 -34.06 -2.01 -32.19
N ASN A 149 -34.62 -3.11 -31.70
CA ASN A 149 -36.05 -3.41 -31.76
C ASN A 149 -36.60 -3.49 -30.34
N CYS A 150 -37.83 -3.00 -30.15
CA CYS A 150 -38.47 -3.07 -28.85
C CYS A 150 -38.76 -4.53 -28.46
N PRO A 151 -38.27 -5.04 -27.32
CA PRO A 151 -38.47 -6.42 -26.90
C PRO A 151 -39.94 -6.75 -26.58
N ASN A 152 -40.78 -5.73 -26.32
CA ASN A 152 -42.19 -5.93 -26.01
C ASN A 152 -43.09 -5.99 -27.25
N CYS A 153 -42.82 -5.20 -28.29
CA CYS A 153 -43.71 -5.11 -29.48
C CYS A 153 -43.02 -5.40 -30.82
N GLY A 154 -41.73 -5.71 -30.82
CA GLY A 154 -40.94 -6.05 -32.01
C GLY A 154 -40.66 -4.90 -32.99
N LYS A 155 -41.28 -3.72 -32.80
CA LYS A 155 -41.07 -2.57 -33.69
C LYS A 155 -39.69 -1.94 -33.49
N SER A 156 -39.10 -1.47 -34.59
CA SER A 156 -37.80 -0.80 -34.56
C SER A 156 -37.86 0.50 -33.77
N LYS A 157 -36.84 0.74 -32.94
CA LYS A 157 -36.62 1.99 -32.21
C LYS A 157 -35.78 3.00 -32.99
N ILE A 158 -35.30 2.63 -34.18
CA ILE A 158 -34.44 3.48 -34.99
C ILE A 158 -35.31 4.58 -35.61
N ASP A 159 -35.09 5.82 -35.19
CA ASP A 159 -35.70 6.99 -35.81
C ASP A 159 -34.94 7.27 -37.12
N ARG A 160 -35.32 6.58 -38.21
CA ARG A 160 -34.93 7.00 -39.56
C ARG A 160 -35.71 8.27 -39.86
N GLY A 161 -35.17 9.40 -39.43
CA GLY A 161 -35.70 10.71 -39.77
C GLY A 161 -35.98 10.76 -41.27
N ILE A 162 -37.22 11.11 -41.61
CA ILE A 162 -37.63 11.39 -42.98
C ILE A 162 -36.63 12.40 -43.55
N ALA A 163 -35.90 12.00 -44.59
CA ALA A 163 -35.06 12.88 -45.38
C ALA A 163 -35.97 13.89 -46.11
N GLY A 164 -36.32 14.96 -45.41
CA GLY A 164 -36.91 16.15 -46.02
C GLY A 164 -35.81 16.92 -46.73
N ASN A 165 -35.91 17.00 -48.06
CA ASN A 165 -35.20 17.88 -49.00
C ASN A 165 -34.15 18.82 -48.38
N ASN A 166 -32.89 18.38 -48.33
CA ASN A 166 -31.75 19.26 -48.16
C ASN A 166 -30.62 18.81 -49.11
N PRO A 167 -30.16 19.62 -50.08
CA PRO A 167 -29.24 19.18 -51.15
C PRO A 167 -27.80 18.87 -50.70
N PHE A 168 -27.51 19.00 -49.40
CA PHE A 168 -26.20 18.71 -48.80
C PHE A 168 -26.22 17.49 -47.86
N GLY A 169 -27.34 16.77 -47.76
CA GLY A 169 -27.48 15.60 -46.89
C GLY A 169 -26.72 14.35 -47.37
N ASP A 170 -26.52 14.20 -48.68
CA ASP A 170 -25.96 12.97 -49.25
C ASP A 170 -24.46 12.78 -48.97
N ILE A 171 -23.71 13.86 -48.74
CA ILE A 171 -22.27 13.76 -48.44
C ILE A 171 -22.04 13.40 -46.96
N LEU A 172 -22.91 13.85 -46.05
CA LEU A 172 -22.80 13.53 -44.63
C LEU A 172 -23.33 12.12 -44.33
N GLY A 173 -24.38 11.68 -45.04
CA GLY A 173 -24.92 10.33 -44.93
C GLY A 173 -23.94 9.23 -45.37
N MET A 174 -23.07 9.50 -46.34
CA MET A 174 -22.01 8.57 -46.76
C MET A 174 -20.88 8.42 -45.73
N LEU A 175 -20.59 9.47 -44.96
CA LEU A 175 -19.52 9.44 -43.95
C LEU A 175 -19.96 8.76 -42.65
N GLU A 176 -21.24 8.85 -42.29
CA GLU A 176 -21.84 8.12 -41.16
C GLU A 176 -21.94 6.60 -41.39
N SER A 177 -22.08 6.16 -42.64
CA SER A 177 -22.12 4.73 -43.00
C SER A 177 -20.79 3.97 -42.82
N ALA A 178 -19.71 4.66 -42.43
CA ALA A 178 -18.38 4.06 -42.24
C ALA A 178 -18.06 3.68 -40.78
N MET A 179 -18.98 3.84 -39.82
CA MET A 179 -18.74 3.54 -38.40
C MET A 179 -19.69 2.48 -37.80
N PRO A 180 -19.18 1.41 -37.16
CA PRO A 180 -19.99 0.33 -36.62
C PRO A 180 -20.42 0.60 -35.17
N GLN A 181 -21.37 1.52 -34.96
CA GLN A 181 -22.16 1.56 -33.72
C GLN A 181 -23.60 2.01 -34.02
N MET A 182 -24.41 1.09 -34.56
CA MET A 182 -25.85 1.32 -34.69
C MET A 182 -26.49 1.20 -33.29
N SER A 183 -26.75 2.33 -32.64
CA SER A 183 -27.54 2.40 -31.41
C SER A 183 -28.91 3.03 -31.69
N ALA A 184 -29.94 2.66 -30.93
CA ALA A 184 -31.29 3.17 -31.15
C ALA A 184 -31.43 4.60 -30.64
N GLY A 185 -31.20 5.63 -31.45
CA GLY A 185 -31.40 7.04 -31.08
C GLY A 185 -30.11 7.81 -30.71
N LYS A 186 -30.24 9.05 -30.24
CA LYS A 186 -29.10 9.95 -29.95
C LYS A 186 -28.43 9.60 -28.62
N GLU A 187 -27.12 9.85 -28.52
CA GLU A 187 -26.39 9.71 -27.24
C GLU A 187 -26.71 10.82 -26.23
N ARG A 188 -27.09 12.00 -26.74
CA ARG A 188 -27.34 13.21 -25.96
C ARG A 188 -28.52 13.98 -26.50
N VAL A 189 -29.38 14.45 -25.60
CA VAL A 189 -30.56 15.27 -25.91
C VAL A 189 -30.59 16.48 -24.98
N ASN A 190 -30.68 17.67 -25.56
CA ASN A 190 -30.81 18.92 -24.81
C ASN A 190 -32.28 19.33 -24.78
N THR A 191 -32.76 19.78 -23.63
CA THR A 191 -34.13 20.27 -23.43
C THR A 191 -34.14 21.46 -22.48
N THR A 192 -35.21 22.25 -22.49
CA THR A 192 -35.45 23.29 -21.49
C THR A 192 -36.57 22.86 -20.54
N ARG A 193 -36.42 23.22 -19.27
CA ARG A 193 -37.43 23.00 -18.21
C ARG A 193 -37.69 24.33 -17.51
N GLN A 194 -38.96 24.65 -17.27
CA GLN A 194 -39.34 25.77 -16.40
C GLN A 194 -39.28 25.38 -14.92
N LEU A 195 -38.59 26.20 -14.12
CA LEU A 195 -38.52 26.10 -12.67
C LEU A 195 -39.73 26.77 -12.01
N ALA A 196 -39.96 26.47 -10.73
CA ALA A 196 -41.14 26.95 -9.99
C ALA A 196 -41.17 28.49 -9.81
N ASP A 197 -40.04 29.16 -10.04
CA ASP A 197 -39.88 30.61 -10.02
C ASP A 197 -40.12 31.28 -11.40
N GLY A 198 -40.50 30.49 -12.42
CA GLY A 198 -40.75 30.98 -13.79
C GLY A 198 -39.49 31.10 -14.66
N THR A 199 -38.31 30.70 -14.16
CA THR A 199 -37.07 30.73 -14.95
C THR A 199 -36.93 29.48 -15.83
N GLU A 200 -36.36 29.64 -17.03
CA GLU A 200 -36.07 28.51 -17.94
C GLU A 200 -34.65 28.00 -17.73
N GLU A 201 -34.52 26.72 -17.38
CA GLU A 201 -33.25 26.05 -17.21
C GLU A 201 -32.98 25.08 -18.36
N THR A 202 -31.76 25.09 -18.92
CA THR A 202 -31.34 24.09 -19.89
C THR A 202 -30.89 22.83 -19.17
N VAL A 203 -31.48 21.70 -19.54
CA VAL A 203 -31.17 20.38 -19.00
C VAL A 203 -30.73 19.47 -20.14
N VAL A 204 -29.60 18.83 -19.94
CA VAL A 204 -29.00 17.90 -20.89
C VAL A 204 -29.15 16.48 -20.37
N PHE A 205 -29.66 15.58 -21.19
CA PHE A 205 -29.78 14.17 -20.87
C PHE A 205 -28.81 13.36 -21.74
N GLU A 206 -27.96 12.56 -21.10
CA GLU A 206 -26.96 11.69 -21.73
C GLU A 206 -27.25 10.23 -21.39
N ARG A 207 -26.89 9.29 -22.26
CA ARG A 207 -26.97 7.86 -21.94
C ARG A 207 -25.94 7.48 -20.86
N ALA A 208 -26.33 6.57 -19.96
CA ALA A 208 -25.45 6.00 -18.96
C ALA A 208 -25.79 4.52 -18.73
N GLY A 209 -25.51 3.66 -19.73
CA GLY A 209 -25.86 2.24 -19.71
C GLY A 209 -27.38 2.03 -19.68
N ASN A 210 -27.90 1.41 -18.63
CA ASN A 210 -29.35 1.20 -18.45
C ASN A 210 -30.08 2.43 -17.84
N LYS A 211 -29.36 3.51 -17.54
CA LYS A 211 -29.89 4.72 -16.91
C LYS A 211 -29.65 5.95 -17.77
N ILE A 212 -30.34 7.04 -17.45
CA ILE A 212 -30.16 8.33 -18.09
C ILE A 212 -29.44 9.27 -17.11
N ARG A 213 -28.36 9.90 -17.56
CA ARG A 213 -27.66 10.95 -16.82
C ARG A 213 -28.29 12.29 -17.15
N MET A 214 -28.80 12.99 -16.15
CA MET A 214 -29.36 14.33 -16.27
C MET A 214 -28.38 15.36 -15.74
N LEU A 215 -28.01 16.32 -16.58
CA LEU A 215 -27.11 17.44 -16.30
C LEU A 215 -27.94 18.72 -16.33
N ASP A 216 -28.08 19.36 -15.18
CA ASP A 216 -28.71 20.67 -15.06
C ASP A 216 -27.74 21.79 -15.48
N THR A 217 -28.20 23.05 -15.48
CA THR A 217 -27.36 24.17 -15.92
C THR A 217 -26.16 24.36 -15.00
N LYS A 218 -26.32 24.07 -13.70
CA LYS A 218 -25.23 24.10 -12.71
C LYS A 218 -24.17 23.03 -12.99
N ALA A 219 -24.57 21.79 -13.27
CA ALA A 219 -23.70 20.68 -13.62
C ALA A 219 -22.93 20.95 -14.92
N LEU A 220 -23.59 21.52 -15.93
CA LEU A 220 -22.97 21.89 -17.21
C LEU A 220 -21.91 22.97 -17.05
N GLN A 221 -22.20 24.04 -16.29
CA GLN A 221 -21.23 25.09 -16.00
C GLN A 221 -20.03 24.55 -15.24
N LYS A 222 -20.26 23.70 -14.22
CA LYS A 222 -19.18 23.05 -13.46
C LYS A 222 -18.34 22.13 -14.33
N ARG A 223 -18.95 21.33 -15.21
CA ARG A 223 -18.26 20.44 -16.16
C ARG A 223 -17.36 21.21 -17.13
N ASN A 224 -17.85 22.32 -17.68
CA ASN A 224 -17.06 23.18 -18.56
C ASN A 224 -15.86 23.83 -17.82
N ASN A 225 -16.05 24.24 -16.58
CA ASN A 225 -14.97 24.80 -15.75
C ASN A 225 -13.91 23.74 -15.41
N LEU A 226 -14.32 22.49 -15.17
CA LEU A 226 -13.41 21.36 -14.93
C LEU A 226 -12.63 20.97 -16.19
N GLN A 227 -13.26 21.00 -17.37
CA GLN A 227 -12.56 20.76 -18.64
C GLN A 227 -11.48 21.80 -18.93
N LYS A 228 -11.66 23.06 -18.50
CA LYS A 228 -10.63 24.10 -18.61
C LYS A 228 -9.44 23.88 -17.66
N LYS A 229 -9.62 23.11 -16.58
CA LYS A 229 -8.56 22.73 -15.62
C LYS A 229 -7.86 21.40 -15.97
N SER A 230 -8.09 20.81 -17.16
CA SER A 230 -7.63 19.45 -17.49
C SER A 230 -6.11 19.25 -17.63
N ASN A 231 -5.30 20.28 -17.42
CA ASN A 231 -3.85 20.25 -17.67
C ASN A 231 -3.03 20.00 -16.40
N THR A 232 -3.59 19.27 -15.44
CA THR A 232 -2.96 18.94 -14.16
C THR A 232 -2.85 17.43 -13.96
N LYS A 233 -1.79 16.97 -13.31
CA LYS A 233 -1.62 15.60 -12.83
C LYS A 233 -1.45 15.62 -11.31
N THR A 234 -2.28 14.88 -10.59
CA THR A 234 -2.06 14.65 -9.15
C THR A 234 -0.87 13.72 -8.94
N LEU A 235 0.11 14.17 -8.17
CA LEU A 235 1.26 13.36 -7.73
C LEU A 235 0.93 12.67 -6.41
N VAL A 236 0.47 13.42 -5.42
CA VAL A 236 0.17 12.91 -4.07
C VAL A 236 -1.24 13.32 -3.69
N LYS A 237 -2.14 12.34 -3.56
CA LYS A 237 -3.57 12.56 -3.29
C LYS A 237 -3.83 12.95 -1.83
N LEU A 238 -4.87 13.75 -1.58
CA LEU A 238 -5.28 14.09 -0.21
C LEU A 238 -5.63 12.84 0.62
N ASP A 239 -6.59 12.04 0.16
CA ASP A 239 -6.99 10.80 0.83
C ASP A 239 -6.05 9.64 0.43
N ARG A 240 -5.01 9.45 1.26
CA ARG A 240 -3.97 8.42 1.08
C ARG A 240 -3.65 7.70 2.40
N ASP A 241 -2.99 6.55 2.31
CA ASP A 241 -2.33 5.95 3.46
C ASP A 241 -1.11 6.82 3.83
N PRO A 242 -1.04 7.40 5.03
CA PRO A 242 0.10 8.22 5.43
C PRO A 242 1.37 7.39 5.71
N PHE A 243 1.32 6.05 5.67
CA PHE A 243 2.48 5.19 5.88
C PHE A 243 3.11 4.74 4.56
N VAL A 244 4.33 5.20 4.28
CA VAL A 244 5.09 4.81 3.09
C VAL A 244 6.33 4.03 3.51
N MET A 245 6.51 2.83 2.95
CA MET A 245 7.70 2.01 3.16
C MET A 245 8.68 2.20 1.99
N ALA A 246 9.95 2.45 2.31
CA ALA A 246 11.04 2.63 1.34
C ALA A 246 12.26 1.75 1.68
N THR A 247 12.03 0.58 2.27
CA THR A 247 13.08 -0.41 2.56
C THR A 247 13.67 -0.96 1.26
N GLY A 248 14.98 -0.84 1.08
CA GLY A 248 15.66 -1.29 -0.15
C GLY A 248 15.28 -0.47 -1.39
N ALA A 249 14.70 0.72 -1.21
CA ALA A 249 14.26 1.55 -2.32
C ALA A 249 15.43 1.98 -3.21
N SER A 250 15.19 1.94 -4.52
CA SER A 250 16.10 2.53 -5.50
C SER A 250 16.10 4.06 -5.43
N GLU A 251 17.08 4.71 -6.06
CA GLU A 251 17.14 6.18 -6.10
C GLU A 251 15.88 6.80 -6.72
N THR A 252 15.35 6.19 -7.79
CA THR A 252 14.15 6.65 -8.50
C THR A 252 12.88 6.45 -7.66
N GLU A 253 12.79 5.32 -6.95
CA GLU A 253 11.67 5.03 -6.05
C GLU A 253 11.66 5.99 -4.85
N LEU A 254 12.81 6.20 -4.21
CA LEU A 254 12.91 7.05 -3.04
C LEU A 254 12.66 8.53 -3.37
N LEU A 255 13.28 9.03 -4.45
CA LEU A 255 13.39 10.46 -4.73
C LEU A 255 12.57 10.94 -5.92
N GLY A 256 11.85 10.04 -6.60
CA GLY A 256 11.06 10.36 -7.79
C GLY A 256 11.90 10.42 -9.06
N ASP A 257 11.19 10.40 -10.18
CA ASP A 257 11.78 10.37 -11.52
C ASP A 257 10.81 10.96 -12.57
N VAL A 258 11.29 11.14 -13.80
CA VAL A 258 10.48 11.55 -14.93
C VAL A 258 10.60 10.51 -16.04
N ARG A 259 9.45 9.97 -16.47
CA ARG A 259 9.40 8.95 -17.53
C ARG A 259 10.03 9.44 -18.82
N HIS A 260 10.68 8.53 -19.52
CA HIS A 260 11.12 8.76 -20.90
C HIS A 260 9.92 8.94 -21.83
N ASP A 261 10.02 9.91 -22.73
CA ASP A 261 9.16 10.00 -23.90
C ASP A 261 9.94 9.57 -25.15
N PRO A 262 9.57 8.45 -25.81
CA PRO A 262 10.18 8.01 -27.06
C PRO A 262 10.09 9.03 -28.19
N TYR A 263 9.10 9.93 -28.15
CA TYR A 263 8.88 10.97 -29.16
C TYR A 263 9.54 12.30 -28.80
N GLY A 264 10.35 12.34 -27.74
CA GLY A 264 11.14 13.52 -27.38
C GLY A 264 10.31 14.74 -26.98
N GLY A 265 9.06 14.57 -26.52
CA GLY A 265 8.21 15.68 -26.07
C GLY A 265 7.46 16.40 -27.19
N HIS A 266 7.33 15.81 -28.38
CA HIS A 266 6.64 16.45 -29.51
C HIS A 266 5.16 16.74 -29.21
N ASP A 267 4.73 18.01 -29.33
CA ASP A 267 3.42 18.52 -28.87
C ASP A 267 2.18 17.70 -29.29
N LYS A 268 2.21 17.08 -30.46
CA LYS A 268 1.05 16.34 -31.02
C LYS A 268 1.01 14.85 -30.73
N ILE A 269 2.15 14.22 -30.42
CA ILE A 269 2.27 12.76 -30.32
C ILE A 269 3.01 12.29 -29.07
N GLY A 270 3.85 13.15 -28.50
CA GLY A 270 4.58 12.91 -27.27
C GLY A 270 3.71 13.09 -26.03
N VAL A 271 4.21 12.60 -24.91
CA VAL A 271 3.54 12.73 -23.61
C VAL A 271 4.06 14.00 -22.93
N PRO A 272 3.19 14.97 -22.58
CA PRO A 272 3.61 16.20 -21.94
C PRO A 272 4.43 15.96 -20.68
N ALA A 273 5.47 16.78 -20.46
CA ALA A 273 6.42 16.63 -19.35
C ALA A 273 5.74 16.51 -17.98
N TYR A 274 4.73 17.34 -17.67
CA TYR A 274 4.00 17.28 -16.41
C TYR A 274 3.30 15.93 -16.17
N GLN A 275 2.86 15.24 -17.23
CA GLN A 275 2.24 13.91 -17.12
C GLN A 275 3.27 12.81 -16.84
N ARG A 276 4.54 13.04 -17.16
CA ARG A 276 5.64 12.08 -17.02
C ARG A 276 6.29 12.09 -15.63
N VAL A 277 6.04 13.13 -14.82
CA VAL A 277 6.58 13.28 -13.45
C VAL A 277 6.03 12.18 -12.53
N ILE A 278 6.90 11.48 -11.80
CA ILE A 278 6.54 10.45 -10.81
C ILE A 278 7.04 10.91 -9.43
N PRO A 279 6.20 10.92 -8.39
CA PRO A 279 6.65 11.19 -7.04
C PRO A 279 7.54 10.05 -6.51
N GLY A 280 8.54 10.40 -5.72
CA GLY A 280 9.25 9.42 -4.89
C GLY A 280 8.57 9.16 -3.56
N SER A 281 8.96 8.10 -2.87
CA SER A 281 8.46 7.72 -1.54
C SER A 281 8.55 8.87 -0.53
N ILE A 282 9.57 9.73 -0.61
CA ILE A 282 9.67 10.91 0.27
C ILE A 282 8.51 11.90 0.08
N HIS A 283 8.00 12.04 -1.14
CA HIS A 283 6.90 12.94 -1.47
C HIS A 283 5.57 12.30 -1.11
N GLU A 284 5.40 11.01 -1.39
CA GLU A 284 4.22 10.25 -0.98
C GLU A 284 4.03 10.28 0.54
N ALA A 285 5.14 10.23 1.29
CA ALA A 285 5.17 10.32 2.74
C ALA A 285 4.93 11.73 3.30
N HIS A 286 4.73 12.75 2.47
CA HIS A 286 4.45 14.11 2.93
C HIS A 286 3.29 14.12 3.93
N GLU A 287 3.43 14.82 5.06
CA GLU A 287 2.47 14.84 6.18
C GLU A 287 2.18 13.46 6.82
N GLY A 288 2.99 12.45 6.50
CA GLY A 288 2.88 11.09 7.00
C GLY A 288 4.19 10.56 7.55
N VAL A 289 4.37 9.24 7.47
CA VAL A 289 5.56 8.49 7.91
C VAL A 289 6.29 7.96 6.69
N LEU A 290 7.60 8.23 6.64
CA LEU A 290 8.53 7.51 5.77
C LEU A 290 9.22 6.44 6.61
N PHE A 291 8.90 5.17 6.38
CA PHE A 291 9.53 4.04 7.03
C PHE A 291 10.66 3.48 6.18
N VAL A 292 11.86 3.37 6.76
CA VAL A 292 13.03 2.78 6.11
C VAL A 292 13.62 1.73 7.04
N ASP A 293 13.35 0.45 6.77
CA ASP A 293 14.10 -0.64 7.41
C ASP A 293 15.49 -0.74 6.78
N GLU A 294 16.45 -1.20 7.58
CA GLU A 294 17.84 -1.37 7.15
C GLU A 294 18.45 -0.10 6.51
N ILE A 295 18.21 1.08 7.12
CA ILE A 295 18.61 2.40 6.57
C ILE A 295 20.10 2.50 6.21
N SER A 296 20.96 1.72 6.88
CA SER A 296 22.38 1.57 6.58
C SER A 296 22.64 1.12 5.14
N HIS A 297 21.79 0.27 4.57
CA HIS A 297 21.95 -0.31 3.24
C HIS A 297 21.61 0.66 2.10
N LEU A 298 20.99 1.81 2.39
CA LEU A 298 20.74 2.86 1.41
C LEU A 298 22.01 3.56 0.92
N GLY A 299 23.14 3.37 1.60
CA GLY A 299 24.43 3.96 1.22
C GLY A 299 24.34 5.48 1.04
N ASN A 300 24.71 5.97 -0.14
CA ASN A 300 24.72 7.41 -0.44
C ASN A 300 23.33 8.06 -0.45
N LEU A 301 22.25 7.27 -0.61
CA LEU A 301 20.88 7.82 -0.63
C LEU A 301 20.47 8.45 0.70
N GLN A 302 21.12 8.05 1.80
CA GLN A 302 20.96 8.66 3.12
C GLN A 302 21.18 10.19 3.10
N ARG A 303 22.05 10.71 2.21
CA ARG A 303 22.29 12.17 2.07
C ARG A 303 21.05 12.90 1.57
N PHE A 304 20.33 12.30 0.63
CA PHE A 304 19.12 12.90 0.08
C PHE A 304 17.97 12.87 1.09
N ILE A 305 17.88 11.80 1.90
CA ILE A 305 16.95 11.77 3.03
C ILE A 305 17.24 12.92 4.00
N LEU A 306 18.51 13.15 4.33
CA LEU A 306 18.91 14.27 5.19
C LEU A 306 18.47 15.63 4.60
N THR A 307 18.74 15.88 3.31
CA THR A 307 18.31 17.11 2.63
C THR A 307 16.79 17.25 2.66
N ALA A 308 16.06 16.19 2.32
CA ALA A 308 14.59 16.18 2.34
C ALA A 308 14.02 16.46 3.75
N MET A 309 14.64 15.92 4.81
CA MET A 309 14.27 16.19 6.20
C MET A 309 14.52 17.65 6.60
N GLN A 310 15.60 18.27 6.10
CA GLN A 310 15.97 19.65 6.42
C GLN A 310 15.07 20.66 5.71
N ASP A 311 14.92 20.48 4.40
CA ASP A 311 14.22 21.44 3.55
C ASP A 311 12.70 21.22 3.54
N LYS A 312 12.26 20.02 3.95
CA LYS A 312 10.86 19.54 3.87
C LYS A 312 10.29 19.58 2.46
N LYS A 313 11.17 19.74 1.48
CA LYS A 313 10.91 19.83 0.06
C LYS A 313 12.07 19.17 -0.66
N PHE A 314 11.78 18.51 -1.77
CA PHE A 314 12.80 17.90 -2.60
C PHE A 314 12.39 17.99 -4.08
N PRO A 315 13.30 18.30 -5.01
CA PRO A 315 12.94 18.39 -6.42
C PRO A 315 12.76 17.01 -7.05
N ILE A 316 11.81 16.89 -7.98
CA ILE A 316 11.69 15.71 -8.85
C ILE A 316 12.37 16.03 -10.18
N THR A 317 13.34 15.21 -10.56
CA THR A 317 14.13 15.35 -11.79
C THR A 317 14.25 14.01 -12.51
N GLY A 318 14.36 14.02 -13.85
CA GLY A 318 14.72 12.81 -14.57
C GLY A 318 16.13 12.34 -14.19
N ARG A 319 16.24 11.14 -13.63
CA ARG A 319 17.52 10.62 -13.09
C ARG A 319 18.38 9.92 -14.11
N ASN A 320 17.80 9.41 -15.19
CA ASN A 320 18.55 8.80 -16.28
C ASN A 320 19.03 9.88 -17.27
N PRO A 321 20.34 10.19 -17.37
CA PRO A 321 20.85 11.24 -18.26
C PRO A 321 20.61 10.98 -19.75
N GLN A 322 20.41 9.72 -20.14
CA GLN A 322 20.13 9.31 -21.53
C GLN A 322 18.64 9.39 -21.87
N SER A 323 17.79 9.77 -20.91
CA SER A 323 16.35 9.90 -21.10
C SER A 323 15.94 11.33 -21.42
N SER A 324 14.95 11.53 -22.29
CA SER A 324 14.21 12.79 -22.46
C SER A 324 13.48 13.26 -21.18
N GLY A 325 13.48 12.47 -20.11
CA GLY A 325 13.08 12.92 -18.78
C GLY A 325 14.13 13.79 -18.08
N ALA A 326 15.42 13.71 -18.45
CA ALA A 326 16.51 14.37 -17.74
C ALA A 326 16.44 15.90 -17.77
N SER A 327 15.82 16.48 -18.80
CA SER A 327 15.61 17.92 -18.91
C SER A 327 14.46 18.43 -18.03
N VAL A 328 13.55 17.56 -17.62
CA VAL A 328 12.36 17.91 -16.83
C VAL A 328 12.72 18.01 -15.36
N LYS A 329 12.30 19.10 -14.72
CA LYS A 329 12.47 19.34 -13.28
C LYS A 329 11.25 20.01 -12.69
N VAL A 330 10.81 19.51 -11.54
CA VAL A 330 9.82 20.17 -10.68
C VAL A 330 10.50 20.53 -9.38
N ASP A 331 10.65 21.82 -9.12
CA ASP A 331 11.30 22.32 -7.91
C ASP A 331 10.36 22.31 -6.70
N ASN A 332 10.94 22.25 -5.51
CA ASN A 332 10.25 22.51 -4.24
C ASN A 332 9.05 21.60 -3.92
N VAL A 333 9.03 20.35 -4.42
CA VAL A 333 7.95 19.40 -4.16
C VAL A 333 7.92 19.02 -2.67
N PRO A 334 6.79 19.19 -1.94
CA PRO A 334 6.74 18.91 -0.51
C PRO A 334 7.05 17.46 -0.15
N CYS A 335 7.81 17.29 0.92
CA CYS A 335 8.17 16.01 1.53
C CYS A 335 8.35 16.16 3.05
N ASP A 336 7.42 16.85 3.72
CA ASP A 336 7.38 16.99 5.19
C ASP A 336 6.93 15.69 5.88
N PHE A 337 7.76 14.64 5.85
CA PHE A 337 7.51 13.36 6.48
C PHE A 337 8.15 13.23 7.88
N VAL A 338 7.57 12.36 8.71
CA VAL A 338 8.22 11.84 9.90
C VAL A 338 9.02 10.60 9.51
N LEU A 339 10.35 10.70 9.49
CA LEU A 339 11.22 9.54 9.31
C LEU A 339 11.12 8.58 10.50
N VAL A 340 10.77 7.32 10.22
CA VAL A 340 10.97 6.19 11.13
C VAL A 340 11.97 5.24 10.47
N ALA A 341 13.21 5.31 10.92
CA ALA A 341 14.28 4.47 10.44
C ALA A 341 14.43 3.24 11.34
N ALA A 342 14.86 2.12 10.78
CA ALA A 342 15.22 0.94 11.53
C ALA A 342 16.57 0.38 11.07
N CYS A 343 17.34 -0.19 12.01
CA CYS A 343 18.58 -0.89 11.69
C CYS A 343 18.91 -1.96 12.73
N ASN A 344 19.83 -2.86 12.40
CA ASN A 344 20.43 -3.75 13.37
C ASN A 344 21.54 -3.03 14.14
N MET A 345 21.90 -3.54 15.32
CA MET A 345 22.95 -2.94 16.15
C MET A 345 24.32 -2.92 15.45
N GLN A 346 24.64 -3.96 14.68
CA GLN A 346 25.91 -4.09 13.94
C GLN A 346 26.02 -3.07 12.81
N ASP A 347 24.89 -2.68 12.23
CA ASP A 347 24.83 -1.78 11.08
C ASP A 347 24.77 -0.30 11.48
N LEU A 348 24.65 -0.01 12.78
CA LEU A 348 24.47 1.35 13.29
C LEU A 348 25.60 2.29 12.88
N GLN A 349 26.83 1.77 12.81
CA GLN A 349 28.02 2.51 12.37
C GLN A 349 27.97 2.91 10.88
N ASN A 350 27.15 2.25 10.08
CA ASN A 350 27.01 2.50 8.64
C ASN A 350 25.97 3.60 8.33
N ILE A 351 25.29 4.13 9.34
CA ILE A 351 24.44 5.31 9.18
C ILE A 351 25.32 6.56 9.10
N LEU A 352 25.08 7.40 8.10
CA LEU A 352 25.80 8.66 7.95
C LEU A 352 25.67 9.50 9.22
N SER A 353 26.81 9.87 9.80
CA SER A 353 26.87 10.67 11.04
C SER A 353 25.99 11.93 11.01
N PRO A 354 25.94 12.72 9.90
CA PRO A 354 25.01 13.86 9.80
C PRO A 354 23.52 13.48 9.88
N LEU A 355 23.12 12.34 9.29
CA LEU A 355 21.75 11.85 9.33
C LEU A 355 21.39 11.37 10.74
N ARG A 356 22.24 10.53 11.35
CA ARG A 356 22.01 10.03 12.71
C ARG A 356 21.98 11.17 13.73
N SER A 357 22.90 12.12 13.63
CA SER A 357 22.92 13.34 14.47
C SER A 357 21.62 14.15 14.34
N ARG A 358 21.06 14.24 13.12
CA ARG A 358 19.77 14.90 12.89
C ARG A 358 18.60 14.16 13.54
N ILE A 359 18.59 12.83 13.47
CA ILE A 359 17.56 12.01 14.11
C ILE A 359 17.61 12.17 15.63
N ILE A 360 18.80 12.09 16.23
CA ILE A 360 18.98 12.24 17.69
C ILE A 360 18.64 13.67 18.15
N GLY A 361 19.15 14.70 17.46
CA GLY A 361 18.94 16.09 17.86
C GLY A 361 17.49 16.56 17.76
N ASN A 362 16.70 15.97 16.86
CA ASN A 362 15.31 16.36 16.60
C ASN A 362 14.32 15.22 16.83
N GLY A 363 14.70 14.17 17.55
CA GLY A 363 13.90 12.94 17.67
C GLY A 363 14.42 11.98 18.72
N TYR A 364 14.23 10.70 18.47
CA TYR A 364 14.54 9.64 19.42
C TYR A 364 15.28 8.49 18.76
N GLU A 365 16.18 7.87 19.51
CA GLU A 365 16.83 6.62 19.17
C GLU A 365 16.45 5.61 20.25
N VAL A 366 15.91 4.47 19.84
CA VAL A 366 15.35 3.47 20.75
C VAL A 366 15.98 2.12 20.45
N LEU A 367 16.56 1.51 21.47
CA LEU A 367 16.95 0.11 21.44
C LEU A 367 15.73 -0.73 21.79
N VAL A 368 15.24 -1.54 20.86
CA VAL A 368 14.06 -2.38 21.10
C VAL A 368 14.42 -3.63 21.90
N ASP A 369 13.52 -4.04 22.79
CA ASP A 369 13.72 -5.19 23.67
C ASP A 369 13.75 -6.50 22.89
N THR A 370 14.53 -7.46 23.39
CA THR A 370 14.66 -8.80 22.80
C THR A 370 13.95 -9.87 23.61
N ALA A 371 13.56 -9.55 24.85
CA ALA A 371 12.79 -10.41 25.73
C ALA A 371 11.98 -9.56 26.72
N MET A 372 10.86 -10.10 27.19
CA MET A 372 10.05 -9.51 28.25
C MET A 372 9.92 -10.47 29.45
N PRO A 373 9.66 -10.00 30.68
CA PRO A 373 9.51 -10.87 31.84
C PRO A 373 8.41 -11.95 31.68
N ASP A 374 8.63 -13.16 32.18
CA ASP A 374 7.63 -14.24 32.20
C ASP A 374 6.61 -14.01 33.34
N THR A 375 5.63 -13.15 33.10
CA THR A 375 4.53 -12.80 34.01
C THR A 375 3.19 -13.30 33.47
N SER A 376 2.17 -13.40 34.34
CA SER A 376 0.80 -13.75 33.92
C SER A 376 0.29 -12.79 32.82
N HIS A 377 0.57 -11.49 32.97
CA HIS A 377 0.24 -10.48 31.95
C HIS A 377 0.91 -10.73 30.59
N ASN A 378 2.22 -10.98 30.60
CA ASN A 378 2.98 -11.19 29.37
C ASN A 378 2.64 -12.51 28.68
N ARG A 379 2.21 -13.52 29.44
CA ARG A 379 1.64 -14.76 28.88
C ARG A 379 0.29 -14.51 28.18
N ALA A 380 -0.56 -13.67 28.73
CA ALA A 380 -1.80 -13.24 28.06
C ALA A 380 -1.50 -12.48 26.76
N LYS A 381 -0.49 -11.60 26.78
CA LYS A 381 0.01 -10.94 25.56
C LYS A 381 0.53 -11.95 24.54
N TYR A 382 1.23 -13.00 24.95
CA TYR A 382 1.61 -14.10 24.07
C TYR A 382 0.39 -14.78 23.41
N ALA A 383 -0.68 -15.04 24.16
CA ALA A 383 -1.92 -15.57 23.60
C ALA A 383 -2.55 -14.60 22.57
N GLN A 384 -2.51 -13.29 22.86
CA GLN A 384 -2.90 -12.23 21.93
C GLN A 384 -2.07 -12.30 20.64
N PHE A 385 -0.75 -12.47 20.75
CA PHE A 385 0.14 -12.65 19.59
C PHE A 385 -0.22 -13.88 18.76
N VAL A 386 -0.48 -15.03 19.39
CA VAL A 386 -0.90 -16.24 18.65
C VAL A 386 -2.20 -15.99 17.89
N ALA A 387 -3.19 -15.36 18.54
CA ALA A 387 -4.45 -15.00 17.90
C ALA A 387 -4.24 -14.03 16.72
N GLN A 388 -3.35 -13.05 16.87
CA GLN A 388 -2.99 -12.09 15.82
C GLN A 388 -2.33 -12.77 14.61
N GLU A 389 -1.32 -13.61 14.83
CA GLU A 389 -0.63 -14.30 13.73
C GLU A 389 -1.58 -15.21 12.94
N ILE A 390 -2.46 -15.93 13.63
CA ILE A 390 -3.49 -16.77 12.99
C ILE A 390 -4.47 -15.90 12.17
N ALA A 391 -4.92 -14.77 12.74
CA ALA A 391 -5.85 -13.87 12.05
C ALA A 391 -5.21 -13.16 10.85
N MET A 392 -3.91 -12.85 10.91
CA MET A 392 -3.15 -12.25 9.82
C MET A 392 -2.85 -13.25 8.70
N ASP A 393 -2.58 -14.51 9.05
CA ASP A 393 -2.37 -15.59 8.08
C ASP A 393 -3.67 -15.91 7.32
N GLY A 394 -4.78 -16.08 8.05
CA GLY A 394 -6.11 -16.28 7.48
C GLY A 394 -6.37 -17.66 6.86
N HIS A 395 -5.36 -18.54 6.78
CA HIS A 395 -5.47 -19.86 6.16
C HIS A 395 -5.34 -21.00 7.17
N ILE A 396 -4.78 -20.73 8.36
CA ILE A 396 -4.63 -21.71 9.45
C ILE A 396 -5.79 -21.68 10.46
N PRO A 397 -6.13 -22.83 11.09
CA PRO A 397 -7.17 -22.88 12.12
C PRO A 397 -6.74 -22.16 13.41
N ASN A 398 -7.71 -21.82 14.26
CA ASN A 398 -7.43 -21.26 15.59
C ASN A 398 -6.66 -22.27 16.46
N ALA A 399 -5.91 -21.78 17.44
CA ALA A 399 -5.15 -22.62 18.36
C ALA A 399 -5.96 -22.91 19.63
N SER A 400 -5.86 -24.13 20.15
CA SER A 400 -6.32 -24.46 21.49
C SER A 400 -5.34 -23.94 22.56
N ILE A 401 -5.79 -23.83 23.80
CA ILE A 401 -4.99 -23.18 24.86
C ILE A 401 -3.73 -23.99 25.22
N ASP A 402 -3.79 -25.32 25.15
CA ASP A 402 -2.62 -26.21 25.28
C ASP A 402 -1.57 -25.94 24.18
N ALA A 403 -1.99 -25.57 22.97
CA ALA A 403 -1.07 -25.18 21.91
C ALA A 403 -0.40 -23.83 22.23
N VAL A 404 -1.16 -22.87 22.78
CA VAL A 404 -0.63 -21.58 23.24
C VAL A 404 0.38 -21.78 24.37
N GLU A 405 0.12 -22.68 25.32
CA GLU A 405 1.09 -23.05 26.36
C GLU A 405 2.40 -23.59 25.78
N GLU A 406 2.32 -24.50 24.80
CA GLU A 406 3.52 -25.04 24.15
C GLU A 406 4.31 -23.94 23.42
N ILE A 407 3.63 -22.94 22.85
CA ILE A 407 4.27 -21.77 22.23
C ILE A 407 4.94 -20.89 23.29
N ILE A 408 4.31 -20.68 24.46
CA ILE A 408 4.91 -19.93 25.59
C ILE A 408 6.16 -20.66 26.09
N LEU A 409 6.10 -21.99 26.25
CA LEU A 409 7.24 -22.81 26.65
C LEU A 409 8.40 -22.67 25.65
N GLU A 410 8.09 -22.68 24.36
CA GLU A 410 9.09 -22.44 23.32
C GLU A 410 9.67 -21.03 23.38
N GLY A 411 8.83 -20.01 23.61
CA GLY A 411 9.26 -18.63 23.80
C GLY A 411 10.22 -18.47 24.98
N LYS A 412 9.92 -19.13 26.10
CA LYS A 412 10.79 -19.20 27.29
C LYS A 412 12.10 -19.93 27.02
N ARG A 413 12.05 -21.04 26.27
CA ARG A 413 13.25 -21.79 25.87
C ARG A 413 14.20 -20.92 25.03
N ARG A 414 13.67 -20.17 24.07
CA ARG A 414 14.45 -19.27 23.21
C ARG A 414 15.04 -18.09 23.98
N ALA A 415 14.27 -17.46 24.86
CA ALA A 415 14.79 -16.41 25.74
C ALA A 415 15.97 -16.91 26.59
N LYS A 416 15.84 -18.12 27.17
CA LYS A 416 16.93 -18.76 27.94
C LYS A 416 18.18 -19.03 27.09
N ALA A 417 18.01 -19.43 25.82
CA ALA A 417 19.13 -19.64 24.90
C ALA A 417 19.89 -18.33 24.60
N ASP A 418 19.18 -17.21 24.56
CA ASP A 418 19.73 -15.86 24.41
C ASP A 418 20.28 -15.27 25.74
N GLY A 419 20.39 -16.09 26.79
CA GLY A 419 20.90 -15.67 28.10
C GLY A 419 19.89 -14.93 29.00
N GLN A 420 18.63 -14.80 28.57
CA GLN A 420 17.56 -14.12 29.30
C GLN A 420 16.84 -15.10 30.24
N LYS A 421 17.04 -14.93 31.55
CA LYS A 421 16.44 -15.79 32.60
C LYS A 421 15.06 -15.28 32.99
N ASN A 422 14.10 -16.18 33.19
CA ASN A 422 12.72 -15.85 33.58
C ASN A 422 12.03 -14.87 32.62
N SER A 423 12.32 -14.99 31.33
CA SER A 423 11.80 -14.13 30.28
C SER A 423 11.21 -14.93 29.12
N LEU A 424 10.45 -14.24 28.29
CA LEU A 424 9.85 -14.69 27.05
C LEU A 424 10.46 -13.91 25.88
N THR A 425 10.76 -14.56 24.76
CA THR A 425 11.45 -13.92 23.63
C THR A 425 10.55 -12.95 22.84
N LEU A 426 11.07 -11.78 22.49
CA LEU A 426 10.40 -10.84 21.61
C LEU A 426 10.83 -10.97 20.14
N ARG A 427 11.60 -12.01 19.78
CA ARG A 427 11.89 -12.37 18.39
C ARG A 427 10.70 -13.07 17.75
N LEU A 428 9.58 -12.34 17.67
CA LEU A 428 8.26 -12.87 17.35
C LEU A 428 8.16 -13.39 15.92
N ARG A 429 8.95 -12.89 14.96
CA ARG A 429 8.94 -13.39 13.56
C ARG A 429 9.18 -14.90 13.48
N GLU A 430 10.16 -15.41 14.23
CA GLU A 430 10.49 -16.82 14.22
C GLU A 430 9.45 -17.68 14.97
N LEU A 431 8.85 -17.13 16.03
CA LEU A 431 7.72 -17.78 16.71
C LEU A 431 6.47 -17.81 15.82
N GLY A 432 6.20 -16.75 15.07
CA GLY A 432 5.14 -16.70 14.06
C GLY A 432 5.34 -17.74 12.96
N GLY A 433 6.61 -17.97 12.56
CA GLY A 433 6.97 -19.07 11.66
C GLY A 433 6.62 -20.45 12.22
N LEU A 434 6.86 -20.67 13.52
CA LEU A 434 6.45 -21.91 14.19
C LEU A 434 4.92 -22.06 14.24
N ILE A 435 4.18 -20.98 14.52
CA ILE A 435 2.70 -20.98 14.57
C ILE A 435 2.14 -21.37 13.21
N ARG A 436 2.64 -20.77 12.12
CA ARG A 436 2.22 -21.10 10.75
C ARG A 436 2.51 -22.56 10.42
N ALA A 437 3.72 -23.04 10.71
CA ALA A 437 4.08 -24.44 10.49
C ALA A 437 3.21 -25.42 11.30
N ALA A 438 2.80 -25.06 12.53
CA ALA A 438 1.87 -25.85 13.32
C ALA A 438 0.45 -25.83 12.72
N GLY A 439 0.04 -24.69 12.16
CA GLY A 439 -1.18 -24.54 11.38
C GLY A 439 -1.20 -25.44 10.14
N ASP A 440 -0.11 -25.47 9.37
CA ASP A 440 0.03 -26.33 8.20
C ASP A 440 -0.12 -27.82 8.56
N VAL A 441 0.55 -28.24 9.64
CA VAL A 441 0.42 -29.61 10.16
C VAL A 441 -1.04 -29.91 10.53
N ALA A 442 -1.71 -28.98 11.21
CA ALA A 442 -3.12 -29.13 11.59
C ALA A 442 -4.04 -29.25 10.35
N ILE A 443 -3.81 -28.45 9.31
CA ILE A 443 -4.55 -28.52 8.05
C ILE A 443 -4.36 -29.88 7.37
N MET A 444 -3.11 -30.35 7.27
CA MET A 444 -2.82 -31.65 6.65
C MET A 444 -3.49 -32.81 7.41
N GLU A 445 -3.54 -32.72 8.73
CA GLU A 445 -4.22 -33.70 9.60
C GLU A 445 -5.75 -33.48 9.66
N LYS A 446 -6.28 -32.49 8.92
CA LYS A 446 -7.70 -32.08 8.89
C LYS A 446 -8.26 -31.76 10.28
N ALA A 447 -7.42 -31.24 11.16
CA ALA A 447 -7.81 -30.83 12.50
C ALA A 447 -8.56 -29.50 12.50
N LYS A 448 -9.52 -29.35 13.41
CA LYS A 448 -10.31 -28.10 13.55
C LYS A 448 -9.54 -26.99 14.28
N LEU A 449 -8.56 -27.35 15.09
CA LEU A 449 -7.73 -26.45 15.90
C LEU A 449 -6.27 -26.90 15.85
N ILE A 450 -5.37 -25.95 16.03
CA ILE A 450 -3.95 -26.23 16.29
C ILE A 450 -3.83 -26.69 17.75
N THR A 451 -3.29 -27.89 17.99
CA THR A 451 -3.10 -28.49 19.32
C THR A 451 -1.62 -28.48 19.71
N ALA A 452 -1.31 -28.77 20.98
CA ALA A 452 0.07 -28.90 21.44
C ALA A 452 0.88 -29.94 20.63
N GLU A 453 0.23 -31.02 20.15
CA GLU A 453 0.89 -32.02 19.33
C GLU A 453 1.32 -31.47 17.96
N HIS A 454 0.47 -30.65 17.32
CA HIS A 454 0.83 -29.99 16.06
C HIS A 454 2.02 -29.05 16.25
N VAL A 455 2.08 -28.30 17.36
CA VAL A 455 3.22 -27.43 17.68
C VAL A 455 4.49 -28.26 17.88
N LYS A 456 4.42 -29.37 18.62
CA LYS A 456 5.58 -30.28 18.81
C LYS A 456 6.08 -30.87 17.48
N LYS A 457 5.17 -31.29 16.60
CA LYS A 457 5.52 -31.75 15.24
C LYS A 457 6.15 -30.63 14.41
N ALA A 458 5.62 -29.41 14.51
CA ALA A 458 6.14 -28.24 13.80
C ALA A 458 7.54 -27.86 14.28
N LYS A 459 7.85 -27.97 15.58
CA LYS A 459 9.21 -27.73 16.11
C LYS A 459 10.28 -28.60 15.44
N ILE A 460 9.92 -29.81 15.02
CA ILE A 460 10.83 -30.74 14.34
C ILE A 460 11.01 -30.34 12.87
N ARG A 461 9.93 -29.88 12.20
CA ARG A 461 9.89 -29.58 10.77
C ARG A 461 10.33 -28.16 10.42
N ALA A 462 10.08 -27.20 11.29
CA ALA A 462 10.39 -25.78 11.11
C ALA A 462 11.79 -25.40 11.63
N ARG A 463 12.70 -26.37 11.74
CA ARG A 463 14.08 -26.12 12.17
C ARG A 463 14.84 -25.37 11.08
N PRO A 464 15.64 -24.34 11.42
CA PRO A 464 16.52 -23.67 10.46
C PRO A 464 17.42 -24.66 9.72
N VAL A 465 17.81 -24.33 8.49
CA VAL A 465 18.64 -25.19 7.65
C VAL A 465 19.98 -25.48 8.34
N GLU A 466 20.51 -24.52 9.10
CA GLU A 466 21.73 -24.65 9.88
C GLU A 466 21.65 -25.78 10.92
N ASP A 467 20.49 -25.93 11.57
CA ASP A 467 20.27 -27.00 12.54
C ASP A 467 20.09 -28.35 11.83
N GLN A 468 19.42 -28.38 10.68
CA GLN A 468 19.31 -29.57 9.84
C GLN A 468 20.67 -30.05 9.32
N ILE A 469 21.55 -29.11 8.95
CA ILE A 469 22.93 -29.39 8.53
C ILE A 469 23.72 -29.97 9.71
N LYS A 470 23.65 -29.36 10.90
CA LYS A 470 24.33 -29.88 12.09
C LYS A 470 23.86 -31.28 12.45
N GLU A 471 22.56 -31.57 12.35
CA GLU A 471 22.01 -32.90 12.62
C GLU A 471 22.46 -33.93 11.58
N ARG A 472 22.46 -33.58 10.29
CA ARG A 472 22.81 -34.49 9.19
C ARG A 472 24.32 -34.72 9.05
N TYR A 473 25.14 -33.70 9.31
CA TYR A 473 26.58 -33.70 9.04
C TYR A 473 27.46 -33.52 10.29
N GLY A 474 26.86 -33.36 11.46
CA GLY A 474 27.53 -33.16 12.76
C GLY A 474 27.97 -31.72 13.01
N SER A 475 28.33 -30.96 11.97
CA SER A 475 28.64 -29.53 12.08
C SER A 475 28.32 -28.79 10.78
N TYR A 476 28.17 -27.47 10.87
CA TYR A 476 27.91 -26.61 9.70
C TYR A 476 29.06 -26.68 8.67
N GLN A 477 30.31 -26.59 9.13
CA GLN A 477 31.50 -26.71 8.28
C GLN A 477 31.55 -28.04 7.53
N LYS A 478 31.27 -29.17 8.21
CA LYS A 478 31.25 -30.50 7.55
C LYS A 478 30.18 -30.61 6.48
N GLY A 479 29.04 -29.93 6.68
CA GLY A 479 27.99 -29.82 5.68
C GLY A 479 28.47 -29.07 4.44
N MET A 480 29.06 -27.87 4.64
CA MET A 480 29.60 -27.08 3.54
C MET A 480 30.66 -27.85 2.74
N THR A 481 31.64 -28.48 3.39
CA THR A 481 32.71 -29.22 2.71
C THR A 481 32.18 -30.36 1.84
N LYS A 482 31.07 -31.00 2.24
CA LYS A 482 30.45 -32.06 1.44
C LYS A 482 29.57 -31.56 0.28
N ASP A 483 29.22 -30.28 0.28
CA ASP A 483 28.40 -29.63 -0.74
C ASP A 483 29.27 -29.00 -1.86
N VAL A 484 30.58 -28.87 -1.63
CA VAL A 484 31.53 -28.35 -2.63
C VAL A 484 31.81 -29.42 -3.69
N SER A 485 31.56 -29.10 -4.96
CA SER A 485 31.93 -29.94 -6.10
C SER A 485 33.45 -29.98 -6.33
N ASP A 486 33.98 -31.02 -6.97
CA ASP A 486 35.41 -31.15 -7.26
C ASP A 486 35.98 -29.95 -8.05
N ALA A 487 35.17 -29.32 -8.91
CA ALA A 487 35.55 -28.11 -9.66
C ALA A 487 35.63 -26.84 -8.78
N GLN A 488 34.83 -26.78 -7.71
CA GLN A 488 34.90 -25.68 -6.74
C GLN A 488 36.01 -25.93 -5.70
N ASN A 489 36.34 -27.18 -5.40
CA ASN A 489 37.46 -27.55 -4.52
C ASN A 489 38.81 -27.07 -5.09
N GLN A 490 39.00 -27.11 -6.41
CA GLN A 490 40.23 -26.64 -7.06
C GLN A 490 40.39 -25.11 -7.07
N ASN A 491 39.31 -24.35 -6.89
CA ASN A 491 39.29 -22.87 -6.93
C ASN A 491 39.07 -22.23 -5.54
N SER A 492 38.94 -23.03 -4.48
CA SER A 492 38.63 -22.54 -3.13
C SER A 492 39.91 -22.33 -2.32
N GLU A 493 40.16 -21.11 -1.85
CA GLU A 493 41.26 -20.76 -0.92
C GLU A 493 41.23 -21.58 0.39
N TYR A 494 40.08 -22.14 0.77
CA TYR A 494 39.92 -22.97 1.97
C TYR A 494 40.66 -24.30 1.94
N TYR A 495 41.05 -24.79 0.75
CA TYR A 495 41.76 -26.07 0.64
C TYR A 495 43.23 -25.96 1.09
N PHE A 496 43.85 -24.78 0.93
CA PHE A 496 45.27 -24.58 1.26
C PHE A 496 45.56 -24.43 2.76
N GLN A 497 44.56 -24.18 3.60
CA GLN A 497 44.78 -23.99 5.04
C GLN A 497 44.74 -25.28 5.87
N ASN A 498 44.21 -26.38 5.33
CA ASN A 498 44.01 -27.63 6.09
C ASN A 498 45.00 -28.75 5.75
N GLU A 499 45.94 -28.55 4.82
CA GLU A 499 46.98 -29.56 4.50
C GLU A 499 48.31 -29.38 5.25
N HIS A 500 48.42 -28.43 6.19
CA HIS A 500 49.66 -28.23 6.97
C HIS A 500 49.45 -28.20 8.49
N ILE A 501 48.65 -29.13 9.02
CA ILE A 501 48.74 -29.52 10.44
C ILE A 501 48.66 -31.04 10.53
N ASP A 502 49.65 -31.73 9.99
CA ASP A 502 50.00 -33.08 10.44
C ASP A 502 51.50 -33.32 10.24
N GLY A 503 52.23 -33.21 11.35
CA GLY A 503 53.41 -34.02 11.65
C GLY A 503 54.72 -33.75 10.90
N SER A 504 55.52 -32.80 11.38
CA SER A 504 56.97 -32.99 11.55
C SER A 504 57.62 -31.83 12.34
N ASP A 505 57.48 -31.86 13.66
CA ASP A 505 58.39 -31.13 14.56
C ASP A 505 59.11 -32.17 15.45
N SER A 506 60.00 -32.94 14.80
CA SER A 506 61.13 -33.58 15.47
C SER A 506 62.26 -33.79 14.45
N MET A 507 63.07 -32.77 14.22
CA MET A 507 64.49 -32.90 13.88
C MET A 507 65.09 -31.51 13.68
N PHE A 508 65.94 -31.11 14.64
CA PHE A 508 67.22 -30.38 14.51
C PHE A 508 67.43 -29.38 15.67
N ASN A 509 68.26 -29.84 16.61
CA ASN A 509 69.08 -29.16 17.63
C ASN A 509 68.40 -28.34 18.74
#